data_AF-A0A7W7VFR0-F1
#
_entry.id   AF-A0A7W7VFR0-F1
#
_cell.length_a   1.000
_cell.length_b   1.000
_cell.length_c   1.000
_cell.angle_alpha   90.00
_cell.angle_beta   90.00
_cell.angle_gamma   90.00
#
_symmetry.space_group_name_H-M   'P 1'
#
loop_
_entity.id
_entity.type
_entity.pdbx_description
1 polymer ?
#
loop_
_entity_poly.entity_id
_entity_poly.type
_entity_poly.pdbx_seq_one_letter_code
_entity_poly.pdbx_strand_id
1 'polypeptide(L)'
;MTPEMRYPGGVLLSSGHASLARGVARATPGSVHALALGGGYTVGPGEGRTVYFGRNRPLVHICLGEDDREVSRRHGELTCQDGRWWLRNTGRRPIRLPRSQWLFAEEDAIPLTEGYTPLYVPGTQDREHLLEIFVAGPDGGAPCPAEERPT
;
A
#
# COMPACT_ATOMS: atom_id res chain seq x y z
N MET A 1 -4.80 13.08 10.05
CA MET A 1 -4.54 11.73 10.59
C MET A 1 -4.42 11.86 12.10
N THR A 2 -5.17 11.06 12.86
CA THR A 2 -5.14 11.09 14.32
C THR A 2 -3.80 10.56 14.86
N PRO A 3 -3.31 11.04 16.01
CA PRO A 3 -2.03 10.61 16.59
C PRO A 3 -1.98 9.11 16.90
N GLU A 4 -3.14 8.50 17.17
CA GLU A 4 -3.29 7.06 17.43
C GLU A 4 -2.98 6.17 16.22
N MET A 5 -2.96 6.74 15.01
CA MET A 5 -2.64 6.04 13.78
C MET A 5 -1.16 6.19 13.37
N ARG A 6 -0.30 6.74 14.24
CA ARG A 6 1.13 6.85 13.96
C ARG A 6 1.89 5.76 14.69
N TYR A 7 2.36 4.76 13.94
CA TYR A 7 3.31 3.81 14.48
C TYR A 7 4.68 4.44 14.73
N PRO A 8 5.42 4.01 15.78
CA PRO A 8 6.83 4.32 15.91
C PRO A 8 7.60 3.86 14.67
N GLY A 9 8.38 4.76 14.08
CA GLY A 9 9.11 4.51 12.83
C GLY A 9 8.26 4.58 11.56
N GLY A 10 6.97 4.93 11.67
CA GLY A 10 6.11 5.18 10.53
C GLY A 10 6.28 6.59 9.97
N VAL A 11 6.40 6.71 8.65
CA VAL A 11 6.66 7.99 7.96
C VAL A 11 5.60 8.21 6.88
N LEU A 12 5.08 9.45 6.80
CA LEU A 12 4.17 9.86 5.74
C LEU A 12 4.95 10.18 4.47
N LEU A 13 4.49 9.67 3.34
CA LEU A 13 5.00 10.01 2.01
C LEU A 13 4.16 11.15 1.44
N SER A 14 4.82 12.14 0.84
CA SER A 14 4.13 13.27 0.21
C SER A 14 3.40 12.82 -1.07
N SER A 15 2.41 13.60 -1.50
CA SER A 15 1.66 13.36 -2.76
C SER A 15 2.51 13.49 -4.02
N GLY A 16 3.72 14.04 -3.94
CA GLY A 16 4.70 14.11 -5.03
C GLY A 16 5.78 13.03 -4.98
N HIS A 17 5.62 12.02 -4.12
CA HIS A 17 6.59 10.93 -4.03
C HIS A 17 6.66 10.15 -5.35
N ALA A 18 7.87 9.78 -5.76
CA ALA A 18 8.06 8.96 -6.96
C ALA A 18 7.36 7.60 -6.80
N SER A 19 6.87 7.05 -7.90
CA SER A 19 6.23 5.73 -7.92
C SER A 19 7.12 4.66 -7.28
N LEU A 20 6.48 3.74 -6.55
CA LEU A 20 7.16 2.62 -5.88
C LEU A 20 7.55 1.50 -6.85
N ALA A 21 7.16 1.59 -8.13
CA ALA A 21 7.42 0.56 -9.14
C ALA A 21 8.91 0.27 -9.38
N ARG A 22 9.80 1.24 -9.09
CA ARG A 22 11.27 1.06 -9.20
C ARG A 22 11.92 0.54 -7.92
N GLY A 23 11.12 0.16 -6.92
CA GLY A 23 11.57 -0.24 -5.60
C GLY A 23 11.91 0.95 -4.70
N VAL A 24 12.23 0.64 -3.44
CA VAL A 24 12.60 1.63 -2.42
C VAL A 24 14.02 1.35 -1.95
N ALA A 25 14.93 2.26 -2.26
CA ALA A 25 16.33 2.13 -1.87
C ALA A 25 16.50 2.22 -0.35
N ARG A 26 17.33 1.34 0.22
CA ARG A 26 17.66 1.29 1.66
C ARG A 26 16.43 1.09 2.56
N ALA A 27 15.46 0.32 2.10
CA ALA A 27 14.33 -0.11 2.92
C ALA A 27 14.74 -1.22 3.90
N THR A 28 14.22 -1.16 5.12
CA THR A 28 14.37 -2.24 6.10
C THR A 28 13.63 -3.49 5.60
N PRO A 29 14.23 -4.68 5.55
CA PRO A 29 13.53 -5.89 5.17
C PRO A 29 12.23 -6.09 5.97
N GLY A 30 11.16 -6.50 5.28
CA GLY A 30 9.83 -6.63 5.83
C GLY A 30 9.08 -5.30 6.03
N SER A 31 9.64 -4.14 5.68
CA SER A 31 8.89 -2.89 5.70
C SER A 31 7.84 -2.86 4.59
N VAL A 32 6.72 -2.19 4.86
CA VAL A 32 5.73 -1.87 3.83
C VAL A 32 5.83 -0.39 3.49
N HIS A 33 5.86 -0.11 2.20
CA HIS A 33 5.71 1.21 1.62
C HIS A 33 4.43 1.18 0.80
N ALA A 34 3.51 2.10 1.08
CA ALA A 34 2.27 2.18 0.33
C ALA A 34 1.99 3.62 -0.07
N LEU A 35 1.62 3.83 -1.33
CA LEU A 35 1.52 5.14 -1.96
C LEU A 35 0.25 5.23 -2.80
N ALA A 36 -0.50 6.30 -2.61
CA ALA A 36 -1.60 6.69 -3.48
C ALA A 36 -1.37 8.12 -3.98
N LEU A 37 -2.20 8.59 -4.91
CA LEU A 37 -2.13 9.94 -5.46
C LEU A 37 -2.15 11.03 -4.36
N GLY A 38 -2.89 10.80 -3.27
CA GLY A 38 -3.01 11.73 -2.14
C GLY A 38 -1.83 11.72 -1.16
N GLY A 39 -0.78 10.94 -1.44
CA GLY A 39 0.32 10.63 -0.54
C GLY A 39 0.28 9.19 -0.05
N GLY A 40 1.22 8.85 0.82
CA GLY A 40 1.44 7.47 1.25
C GLY A 40 1.90 7.34 2.69
N TYR A 41 2.23 6.12 3.06
CA TYR A 41 2.73 5.77 4.38
C TYR A 41 3.73 4.63 4.26
N THR A 42 4.81 4.71 5.03
CA THR A 42 5.77 3.62 5.18
C THR A 42 5.93 3.28 6.64
N VAL A 43 6.10 2.01 6.95
CA VAL A 43 6.39 1.53 8.30
C VAL A 43 7.19 0.23 8.23
N GLY A 44 8.11 0.05 9.18
CA GLY A 44 8.86 -1.20 9.32
C GLY A 44 7.97 -2.39 9.70
N PRO A 45 8.49 -3.63 9.64
CA PRO A 45 7.77 -4.80 10.11
C PRO A 45 7.47 -4.66 11.60
N GLY A 46 6.36 -5.24 12.04
CA GLY A 46 6.01 -5.30 13.46
C GLY A 46 4.68 -6.01 13.64
N GLU A 47 4.68 -7.03 14.48
CA GLU A 47 3.53 -7.89 14.71
C GLU A 47 2.29 -7.08 15.13
N GLY A 48 1.16 -7.35 14.48
CA GLY A 48 -0.11 -6.66 14.72
C GLY A 48 -0.17 -5.22 14.21
N ARG A 49 0.85 -4.72 13.49
CA ARG A 49 0.77 -3.41 12.83
C ARG A 49 -0.23 -3.47 11.68
N THR A 50 -1.12 -2.49 11.61
CA THR A 50 -2.17 -2.40 10.60
C THR A 50 -2.15 -1.05 9.90
N VAL A 51 -1.90 -1.05 8.59
CA VAL A 51 -1.95 0.15 7.74
C VAL A 51 -3.28 0.19 6.98
N TYR A 52 -4.17 1.06 7.43
CA TYR A 52 -5.46 1.32 6.79
C TYR A 52 -5.37 2.24 5.56
N PHE A 53 -6.17 1.95 4.54
CA PHE A 53 -6.40 2.82 3.38
C PHE A 53 -7.89 2.98 3.07
N GLY A 54 -8.26 4.08 2.43
CA GLY A 54 -9.64 4.41 2.08
C GLY A 54 -9.83 5.92 1.92
N ARG A 55 -11.07 6.38 1.74
CA ARG A 55 -11.30 7.81 1.44
C ARG A 55 -11.27 8.75 2.65
N ASN A 56 -11.24 8.22 3.87
CA ASN A 56 -11.44 9.02 5.08
C ASN A 56 -10.12 9.37 5.76
N ARG A 57 -9.42 10.42 5.28
CA ARG A 57 -8.09 10.87 5.74
C ARG A 57 -7.85 10.92 7.26
N PRO A 58 -8.82 11.23 8.13
CA PRO A 58 -8.64 11.15 9.58
C PRO A 58 -8.52 9.74 10.14
N LEU A 59 -9.11 8.74 9.47
CA LEU A 59 -9.25 7.34 9.93
C LEU A 59 -8.45 6.34 9.08
N VAL A 60 -7.57 6.82 8.19
CA VAL A 60 -6.71 5.99 7.35
C VAL A 60 -5.29 6.54 7.32
N HIS A 61 -4.32 5.67 7.06
CA HIS A 61 -2.94 6.07 6.83
C HIS A 61 -2.77 6.62 5.41
N ILE A 62 -3.46 6.00 4.45
CA ILE A 62 -3.36 6.34 3.03
C ILE A 62 -4.75 6.73 2.52
N CYS A 63 -4.87 7.98 2.10
CA CYS A 63 -6.11 8.49 1.52
C CYS A 63 -6.20 8.05 0.06
N LEU A 64 -7.24 7.28 -0.26
CA LEU A 64 -7.51 6.76 -1.60
C LEU A 64 -8.92 7.22 -2.01
N GLY A 65 -9.05 7.89 -3.16
CA GLY A 65 -10.33 8.36 -3.67
C GLY A 65 -11.11 9.24 -2.69
N GLU A 66 -10.47 10.27 -2.11
CA GLU A 66 -11.02 11.16 -1.07
C GLU A 66 -12.46 11.65 -1.38
N ASP A 67 -12.68 12.07 -2.63
CA ASP A 67 -13.96 12.59 -3.12
C ASP A 67 -14.87 11.54 -3.74
N ASP A 68 -14.45 10.27 -3.79
CA ASP A 68 -15.17 9.20 -4.46
C ASP A 68 -15.98 8.35 -3.48
N ARG A 69 -17.31 8.46 -3.54
CA ARG A 69 -18.21 7.78 -2.60
C ARG A 69 -18.27 6.26 -2.78
N GLU A 70 -17.82 5.75 -3.93
CA GLU A 70 -17.68 4.30 -4.17
C GLU A 70 -16.49 3.73 -3.38
N VAL A 71 -15.50 4.56 -3.06
CA VAL A 71 -14.42 4.18 -2.16
C VAL A 71 -14.92 4.25 -0.71
N SER A 72 -14.86 3.13 -0.01
CA SER A 72 -15.24 3.07 1.41
C SER A 72 -14.32 3.93 2.28
N ARG A 73 -14.85 4.47 3.39
CA ARG A 73 -14.11 5.32 4.35
C ARG A 73 -12.84 4.63 4.84
N ARG A 74 -12.98 3.35 5.18
CA ARG A 74 -11.91 2.37 5.40
C ARG A 74 -12.18 1.27 4.38
N HIS A 75 -11.35 1.20 3.35
CA HIS A 75 -11.55 0.30 2.22
C HIS A 75 -10.78 -1.00 2.41
N GLY A 76 -9.59 -0.92 3.00
CA GLY A 76 -8.84 -2.11 3.32
C GLY A 76 -7.73 -1.81 4.31
N GLU A 77 -7.03 -2.87 4.66
CA GLU A 77 -5.98 -2.87 5.65
C GLU A 77 -4.86 -3.81 5.23
N LEU A 78 -3.63 -3.38 5.56
CA LEU A 78 -2.43 -4.19 5.48
C LEU A 78 -2.01 -4.53 6.89
N THR A 79 -2.02 -5.80 7.27
CA THR A 79 -1.63 -6.23 8.62
C THR A 79 -0.36 -7.05 8.57
N CYS A 80 0.61 -6.71 9.42
CA CYS A 80 1.83 -7.50 9.59
C CYS A 80 1.57 -8.63 10.60
N GLN A 81 1.59 -9.88 10.14
CA GLN A 81 1.44 -11.10 10.94
C GLN A 81 2.48 -12.13 10.52
N ASP A 82 3.14 -12.76 11.49
CA ASP A 82 4.20 -13.75 11.27
C ASP A 82 5.32 -13.22 10.37
N GLY A 83 5.64 -11.93 10.50
CA GLY A 83 6.65 -11.25 9.69
C GLY A 83 6.25 -11.01 8.22
N ARG A 84 5.00 -11.27 7.84
CA ARG A 84 4.46 -11.04 6.49
C ARG A 84 3.34 -10.01 6.50
N TRP A 85 3.22 -9.25 5.42
CA TRP A 85 2.10 -8.33 5.24
C TRP A 85 0.92 -9.04 4.57
N TRP A 86 -0.27 -8.83 5.12
CA TRP A 86 -1.52 -9.43 4.67
C TRP A 86 -2.47 -8.32 4.24
N LEU A 87 -3.05 -8.45 3.05
CA LEU A 87 -4.05 -7.54 2.51
C LEU A 87 -5.44 -8.07 2.81
N ARG A 88 -6.29 -7.24 3.40
CA ARG A 88 -7.71 -7.52 3.58
C ARG A 88 -8.58 -6.42 3.00
N ASN A 89 -9.63 -6.82 2.29
CA ASN A 89 -10.70 -5.92 1.89
C ASN A 89 -11.71 -5.77 3.03
N THR A 90 -12.05 -4.54 3.40
CA THR A 90 -13.10 -4.21 4.38
C THR A 90 -14.16 -3.28 3.81
N GLY A 91 -13.98 -2.86 2.55
CA GLY A 91 -14.86 -1.97 1.83
C GLY A 91 -15.95 -2.70 1.07
N ARG A 92 -16.87 -1.93 0.48
CA ARG A 92 -18.01 -2.48 -0.28
C ARG A 92 -17.65 -2.93 -1.69
N ARG A 93 -16.66 -2.29 -2.31
CA ARG A 93 -16.20 -2.64 -3.66
C ARG A 93 -15.04 -3.63 -3.54
N PRO A 94 -14.89 -4.55 -4.51
CA PRO A 94 -13.75 -5.45 -4.53
C PRO A 94 -12.46 -4.69 -4.87
N ILE A 95 -11.33 -5.21 -4.42
CA ILE A 95 -10.00 -4.71 -4.76
C ILE A 95 -9.48 -5.53 -5.93
N ARG A 96 -9.05 -4.89 -7.00
CA ARG A 96 -8.41 -5.54 -8.14
C ARG A 96 -6.92 -5.65 -7.90
N LEU A 97 -6.41 -6.87 -7.95
CA LEU A 97 -5.01 -7.24 -7.86
C LEU A 97 -4.40 -7.40 -9.27
N PRO A 98 -3.06 -7.57 -9.37
CA PRO A 98 -2.42 -7.97 -10.61
C PRO A 98 -3.01 -9.26 -11.17
N ARG A 99 -2.84 -9.47 -12.48
CA ARG A 99 -3.40 -10.63 -13.20
C ARG A 99 -4.93 -10.72 -13.16
N SER A 100 -5.60 -9.58 -12.98
CA SER A 100 -7.07 -9.47 -12.96
C SER A 100 -7.76 -10.29 -11.87
N GLN A 101 -7.04 -10.59 -10.79
CA GLN A 101 -7.63 -11.19 -9.60
C GLN A 101 -8.43 -10.13 -8.83
N TRP A 102 -9.55 -10.54 -8.24
CA TRP A 102 -10.37 -9.69 -7.38
C TRP A 102 -10.34 -10.22 -5.95
N LEU A 103 -10.31 -9.30 -4.98
CA LEU A 103 -10.44 -9.57 -3.55
C LEU A 103 -11.72 -8.90 -3.04
N PHE A 104 -12.72 -9.71 -2.74
CA PHE A 104 -14.01 -9.34 -2.18
C PHE A 104 -13.93 -9.18 -0.65
N ALA A 105 -14.93 -8.55 -0.05
CA ALA A 105 -14.92 -8.20 1.38
C ALA A 105 -15.11 -9.43 2.28
N GLU A 106 -15.77 -10.44 1.76
CA GLU A 106 -16.08 -11.71 2.42
C GLU A 106 -14.91 -12.70 2.38
N GLU A 107 -13.89 -12.43 1.56
CA GLU A 107 -12.70 -13.27 1.45
C GLU A 107 -11.73 -13.01 2.60
N ASP A 108 -10.98 -14.06 2.94
CA ASP A 108 -9.92 -13.97 3.93
C ASP A 108 -8.78 -13.05 3.46
N ALA A 109 -8.00 -12.56 4.43
CA ALA A 109 -6.83 -11.78 4.13
C ALA A 109 -5.85 -12.62 3.28
N ILE A 110 -5.30 -12.02 2.23
CA ILE A 110 -4.33 -12.68 1.35
C ILE A 110 -2.92 -12.16 1.63
N PRO A 111 -1.90 -13.02 1.57
CA PRO A 111 -0.59 -12.61 1.95
C PRO A 111 0.13 -11.93 0.78
N LEU A 112 0.67 -10.74 1.02
CA LEU A 112 1.47 -9.99 0.04
C LEU A 112 2.85 -10.63 -0.10
N THR A 113 3.34 -10.68 -1.34
CA THR A 113 4.72 -11.06 -1.63
C THR A 113 5.64 -9.84 -1.52
N GLU A 114 6.92 -10.10 -1.31
CA GLU A 114 7.96 -9.08 -1.47
C GLU A 114 7.93 -8.48 -2.87
N GLY A 115 8.34 -7.22 -2.97
CA GLY A 115 8.33 -6.44 -4.21
C GLY A 115 7.06 -5.61 -4.40
N TYR A 116 6.86 -5.18 -5.64
CA TYR A 116 5.81 -4.25 -6.03
C TYR A 116 4.48 -4.96 -6.33
N THR A 117 3.41 -4.50 -5.70
CA THR A 117 2.03 -4.96 -5.93
C THR A 117 1.12 -3.74 -6.11
N PRO A 118 0.63 -3.46 -7.34
CA PRO A 118 -0.40 -2.44 -7.55
C PRO A 118 -1.78 -3.00 -7.21
N LEU A 119 -2.57 -2.23 -6.46
CA LEU A 119 -3.97 -2.51 -6.18
C LEU A 119 -4.85 -1.43 -6.80
N TYR A 120 -5.99 -1.81 -7.36
CA TYR A 120 -6.95 -0.87 -7.93
C TYR A 120 -8.29 -1.00 -7.23
N VAL A 121 -8.84 0.12 -6.82
CA VAL A 121 -10.20 0.19 -6.27
C VAL A 121 -11.11 0.85 -7.31
N PRO A 122 -12.16 0.14 -7.77
CA PRO A 122 -13.16 0.73 -8.65
C PRO A 122 -13.88 1.89 -7.96
N GLY A 123 -14.00 2.99 -8.70
CA GLY A 123 -14.62 4.23 -8.28
C GLY A 123 -15.85 4.60 -9.10
N THR A 124 -16.28 5.84 -8.97
CA THR A 124 -17.40 6.44 -9.71
C THR A 124 -17.02 6.65 -11.19
N GLN A 125 -17.95 6.45 -12.12
CA GLN A 125 -17.75 6.70 -13.57
C GLN A 125 -16.54 5.96 -14.17
N ASP A 126 -16.39 4.67 -13.87
CA ASP A 126 -15.30 3.82 -14.39
C ASP A 126 -13.89 4.25 -13.95
N ARG A 127 -13.77 5.20 -13.02
CA ARG A 127 -12.49 5.60 -12.44
C ARG A 127 -11.91 4.44 -11.64
N GLU A 128 -10.59 4.30 -11.66
CA GLU A 128 -9.86 3.39 -10.79
C GLU A 128 -8.88 4.15 -9.92
N HIS A 129 -8.90 3.86 -8.61
CA HIS A 129 -7.97 4.46 -7.67
C HIS A 129 -6.82 3.49 -7.40
N LEU A 130 -5.62 3.87 -7.83
CA LEU A 130 -4.40 3.11 -7.65
C LEU A 130 -3.84 3.29 -6.22
N LEU A 131 -3.56 2.17 -5.58
CA LEU A 131 -2.71 2.07 -4.41
C LEU A 131 -1.49 1.22 -4.77
N GLU A 132 -0.32 1.83 -4.78
CA GLU A 132 0.94 1.16 -4.96
C GLU A 132 1.40 0.59 -3.63
N ILE A 133 1.78 -0.69 -3.59
CA ILE A 133 2.38 -1.33 -2.42
C ILE A 133 3.74 -1.87 -2.80
N PHE A 134 4.74 -1.65 -1.95
CA PHE A 134 6.04 -2.27 -2.03
C PHE A 134 6.39 -2.88 -0.66
N VAL A 135 6.59 -4.21 -0.64
CA VAL A 135 7.10 -4.91 0.54
C VAL A 135 8.60 -5.16 0.34
N ALA A 136 9.42 -4.62 1.23
CA ALA A 136 10.86 -4.76 1.13
C ALA A 136 11.30 -6.21 1.45
N GLY A 137 12.01 -6.84 0.53
CA GLY A 137 12.65 -8.14 0.78
C GLY A 137 13.99 -8.03 1.52
N PRO A 138 14.63 -9.17 1.86
CA PRO A 138 15.93 -9.22 2.55
C PRO A 138 17.05 -8.53 1.76
N ASP A 139 16.97 -8.49 0.43
CA ASP A 139 17.93 -7.79 -0.43
C ASP A 139 17.69 -6.28 -0.54
N GLY A 140 16.69 -5.74 0.17
CA GLY A 140 16.51 -4.31 0.34
C GLY A 140 16.38 -3.53 -0.97
N GLY A 141 15.70 -4.10 -1.99
CA GLY A 141 15.15 -3.38 -3.15
C GLY A 141 16.03 -2.27 -3.75
N ALA A 142 17.35 -2.45 -3.82
CA ALA A 142 18.17 -1.60 -4.65
C ALA A 142 17.98 -2.07 -6.11
N PRO A 143 17.63 -1.19 -7.07
CA PRO A 143 18.06 -1.48 -8.41
C PRO A 143 19.59 -1.58 -8.36
N CYS A 144 20.16 -2.70 -8.77
CA CYS A 144 21.54 -2.66 -9.24
C CYS A 144 21.59 -1.55 -10.30
N PRO A 145 22.40 -0.49 -10.15
CA PRO A 145 22.68 0.36 -11.29
C PRO A 145 23.34 -0.56 -12.33
N ALA A 146 22.61 -0.88 -13.38
CA ALA A 146 23.24 -1.34 -14.61
C ALA A 146 24.15 -0.19 -15.03
N GLU A 147 25.44 -0.36 -14.80
CA GLU A 147 26.47 0.56 -15.26
C GLU A 147 26.34 0.69 -16.78
N GLU A 148 25.74 1.79 -17.22
CA GLU A 148 25.76 2.21 -18.61
C GLU A 148 27.22 2.46 -18.98
N ARG A 149 27.88 1.46 -19.55
CA ARG A 149 29.18 1.65 -20.20
C ARG A 149 28.91 2.34 -21.54
N PRO A 150 29.36 3.58 -21.76
CA PRO A 150 29.32 4.19 -23.08
C PRO A 150 30.30 3.44 -23.99
N THR A 151 29.85 3.14 -25.21
CA THR A 151 30.73 2.73 -26.33
C THR A 151 30.90 3.91 -27.27
#